data_AF-A0A5J4W9C4-F1
#
_entry.id   AF-A0A5J4W9C4-F1
#
_cell.length_a   1.000
_cell.length_b   1.000
_cell.length_c   1.000
_cell.angle_alpha   90.00
_cell.angle_beta   90.00
_cell.angle_gamma   90.00
#
_symmetry.space_group_name_H-M   'P 1'
#
loop_
_entity.id
_entity.type
_entity.pdbx_description
1 polymer ?
#
loop_
_entity_poly.entity_id
_entity_poly.type
_entity_poly.pdbx_seq_one_letter_code
_entity_poly.pdbx_strand_id
1 'polypeptide(L)'
;MKHKLQQLWWNFAKKKPVISNDCSHILLDIIKKTGIPEPYTSSSIRHAMMTRLRAAGASQQEVNSFTRHALNSTVVFIYYNRPIGRNLNKVLIQINERHQT
;
A
#
# COMPACT_ATOMS: atom_id res chain seq x y z
N MET A 1 -12.94 26.91 -18.87
CA MET A 1 -14.03 26.34 -18.02
C MET A 1 -13.42 25.71 -16.78
N LYS A 2 -13.73 26.21 -15.58
CA LYS A 2 -13.39 25.51 -14.34
C LYS A 2 -14.33 24.30 -14.26
N HIS A 3 -13.86 23.11 -14.59
CA HIS A 3 -14.59 21.90 -14.20
C HIS A 3 -14.73 21.94 -12.68
N LYS A 4 -15.95 22.14 -12.17
CA LYS A 4 -16.26 21.81 -10.78
C LYS A 4 -15.95 20.33 -10.66
N LEU A 5 -14.83 19.98 -10.05
CA LEU A 5 -14.53 18.60 -9.68
C LEU A 5 -15.74 18.14 -8.87
N GLN A 6 -16.55 17.23 -9.43
CA GLN A 6 -17.59 16.58 -8.66
C GLN A 6 -16.88 15.87 -7.50
N GLN A 7 -17.24 16.25 -6.29
CA GLN A 7 -16.65 15.68 -5.10
C GLN A 7 -17.14 14.23 -5.00
N LEU A 8 -16.27 13.27 -5.31
CA LEU A 8 -16.60 11.84 -5.26
C LEU A 8 -16.91 11.38 -3.83
N TRP A 9 -16.20 11.94 -2.85
CA TRP A 9 -16.30 11.53 -1.45
C TRP A 9 -17.08 12.56 -0.62
N TRP A 10 -18.28 12.17 -0.19
CA TRP A 10 -19.19 13.03 0.58
C TRP A 10 -19.45 12.48 2.00
N ASN A 11 -19.34 13.35 3.00
CA ASN A 11 -19.68 13.02 4.38
C ASN A 11 -21.16 13.39 4.60
N PHE A 12 -22.03 12.39 4.58
CA PHE A 12 -23.48 12.59 4.76
C PHE A 12 -23.83 13.10 6.17
N ALA A 13 -23.14 12.63 7.20
CA ALA A 13 -23.39 13.08 8.58
C ALA A 13 -23.04 14.56 8.77
N LYS A 14 -21.91 15.01 8.21
CA LYS A 14 -21.44 16.41 8.30
C LYS A 14 -21.91 17.30 7.15
N LYS A 15 -22.69 16.76 6.20
CA LYS A 15 -23.19 17.42 4.98
C LYS A 15 -22.11 18.23 4.23
N LYS A 16 -20.91 17.66 4.08
CA LYS A 16 -19.78 18.33 3.43
C LYS A 16 -18.88 17.35 2.67
N PRO A 17 -18.06 17.83 1.73
CA PRO A 17 -16.96 17.05 1.17
C PRO A 17 -16.11 16.39 2.26
N VAL A 18 -15.78 15.12 2.07
CA VAL A 18 -14.85 14.41 2.96
C VAL A 18 -13.45 15.01 2.80
N ILE A 19 -12.78 15.29 3.91
CA ILE A 19 -11.35 15.64 3.91
C ILE A 19 -10.48 14.43 4.25
N SER A 20 -9.18 14.48 3.93
CA SER A 20 -8.24 13.38 4.16
C SER A 20 -8.28 12.82 5.59
N ASN A 21 -8.45 13.70 6.59
CA ASN A 21 -8.55 13.30 7.99
C ASN A 21 -9.81 12.46 8.28
N ASP A 22 -10.96 12.84 7.72
CA ASP A 22 -12.20 12.07 7.87
C ASP A 22 -12.04 10.65 7.26
N CYS A 23 -11.42 10.54 6.07
CA CYS A 23 -11.11 9.23 5.47
C CYS A 23 -10.16 8.40 6.35
N SER A 24 -9.12 9.03 6.89
CA SER A 24 -8.11 8.34 7.70
C SER A 24 -8.71 7.74 8.96
N HIS A 25 -9.61 8.46 9.64
CA HIS A 25 -10.33 7.95 10.80
C HIS A 25 -11.26 6.79 10.45
N ILE A 26 -12.04 6.90 9.36
CA ILE A 26 -12.92 5.81 8.91
C ILE A 26 -12.12 4.54 8.60
N LEU A 27 -10.99 4.68 7.90
CA LEU A 27 -10.12 3.54 7.59
C LEU A 27 -9.51 2.93 8.86
N LEU A 28 -9.07 3.76 9.82
CA LEU A 28 -8.54 3.28 11.10
C LEU A 28 -9.60 2.50 11.89
N ASP A 29 -10.84 3.00 11.94
CA ASP A 29 -11.94 2.31 12.63
C ASP A 29 -12.23 0.95 12.00
N ILE A 30 -12.16 0.84 10.66
CA ILE A 30 -12.31 -0.44 9.96
C ILE A 30 -11.18 -1.40 10.36
N ILE A 31 -9.92 -0.95 10.34
CA ILE A 31 -8.76 -1.75 10.74
C ILE A 31 -8.93 -2.29 12.17
N LYS A 32 -9.34 -1.43 13.11
CA LYS A 32 -9.58 -1.82 14.51
C LYS A 32 -10.70 -2.85 14.64
N LYS A 33 -11.80 -2.67 13.90
CA LYS A 33 -12.92 -3.63 13.88
C LYS A 33 -12.55 -5.00 13.32
N THR A 34 -11.55 -5.06 12.43
CA THR A 34 -11.04 -6.34 11.91
C THR A 34 -10.10 -7.08 12.85
N GLY A 35 -9.84 -6.55 14.05
CA GLY A 35 -8.94 -7.18 15.03
C GLY A 35 -7.46 -7.08 14.65
N ILE A 36 -7.09 -6.20 13.71
CA ILE A 36 -5.70 -5.92 13.40
C ILE A 36 -5.12 -5.14 14.60
N PRO A 37 -4.05 -5.63 15.24
CA PRO A 37 -3.51 -5.00 16.43
C PRO A 37 -2.79 -3.68 16.11
N GLU A 38 -2.57 -2.86 17.12
CA GLU A 38 -1.60 -1.77 17.03
C GLU A 38 -0.20 -2.35 16.73
N PRO A 39 0.69 -1.64 16.00
CA PRO A 39 0.64 -0.20 15.67
C PRO A 39 0.11 0.10 14.26
N TYR A 40 -0.71 -0.77 13.66
CA TYR A 40 -1.16 -0.58 12.27
C TYR A 40 -2.25 0.49 12.14
N THR A 41 -2.06 1.41 11.20
CA THR A 41 -2.96 2.56 10.97
C THR A 41 -3.49 2.59 9.53
N SER A 42 -4.33 3.58 9.19
CA SER A 42 -4.81 3.77 7.81
C SER A 42 -3.67 3.84 6.78
N SER A 43 -2.53 4.41 7.16
CA SER A 43 -1.32 4.46 6.32
C SER A 43 -0.75 3.07 5.99
N SER A 44 -0.94 2.08 6.87
CA SER A 44 -0.48 0.70 6.70
C SER A 44 -1.11 0.02 5.49
N ILE A 45 -2.29 0.46 5.04
CA ILE A 45 -2.92 -0.02 3.80
C ILE A 45 -2.00 0.25 2.60
N ARG A 46 -1.37 1.43 2.54
CA ARG A 46 -0.43 1.77 1.46
C ARG A 46 0.79 0.86 1.47
N HIS A 47 1.32 0.55 2.66
CA HIS A 47 2.44 -0.39 2.82
C HIS A 47 2.06 -1.81 2.39
N ALA A 48 0.89 -2.28 2.81
CA ALA A 48 0.38 -3.61 2.46
C ALA A 48 0.15 -3.75 0.95
N MET A 49 -0.49 -2.75 0.33
CA MET A 49 -0.68 -2.68 -1.12
C MET A 49 0.65 -2.75 -1.85
N MET A 50 1.63 -1.95 -1.43
CA MET A 50 2.95 -1.91 -2.05
C MET A 50 3.65 -3.27 -1.99
N THR A 51 3.64 -3.85 -0.80
CA THR A 51 4.25 -5.15 -0.52
C THR A 51 3.60 -6.25 -1.37
N ARG A 52 2.27 -6.25 -1.48
CA ARG A 52 1.53 -7.22 -2.28
C ARG A 52 1.82 -7.09 -3.77
N LEU A 53 1.86 -5.87 -4.31
CA LEU A 53 2.20 -5.63 -5.72
C LEU A 53 3.60 -6.15 -6.05
N ARG A 54 4.59 -5.83 -5.20
CA ARG A 54 5.96 -6.31 -5.38
C ARG A 54 6.08 -7.82 -5.22
N ALA A 55 5.34 -8.43 -4.28
CA ALA A 55 5.31 -9.88 -4.10
C ALA A 55 4.65 -10.60 -5.29
N ALA A 56 3.70 -9.96 -5.98
CA ALA A 56 3.07 -10.46 -7.20
C ALA A 56 3.95 -10.27 -8.46
N GLY A 57 5.17 -9.72 -8.33
CA GLY A 57 6.11 -9.55 -9.44
C GLY A 57 6.02 -8.22 -10.17
N ALA A 58 5.14 -7.29 -9.78
CA ALA A 58 5.06 -5.97 -10.40
C ALA A 58 6.42 -5.25 -10.30
N SER A 59 6.91 -4.72 -11.41
CA SER A 59 8.13 -3.94 -11.50
C SER A 59 8.04 -2.63 -10.72
N GLN A 60 9.19 -2.01 -10.45
CA GLN A 60 9.22 -0.73 -9.76
C GLN A 60 8.58 0.37 -10.61
N GLN A 61 8.75 0.31 -11.93
CA GLN A 61 8.16 1.27 -12.87
C GLN A 61 6.63 1.16 -12.90
N GLU A 62 6.07 -0.06 -12.92
CA GLU A 62 4.62 -0.27 -12.87
C GLU A 62 4.02 0.24 -11.56
N VAL A 63 4.68 -0.06 -10.44
CA VAL A 63 4.30 0.44 -9.12
C VAL A 63 4.37 1.97 -9.03
N ASN A 64 5.42 2.58 -9.57
CA ASN A 64 5.59 4.03 -9.59
C ASN A 64 4.52 4.68 -10.47
N SER A 65 4.26 4.13 -11.65
CA SER A 65 3.17 4.57 -12.54
C SER A 65 1.81 4.49 -11.85
N PHE A 66 1.50 3.35 -11.21
CA PHE A 66 0.25 3.14 -10.49
C PHE A 66 0.06 4.14 -9.33
N THR A 67 1.13 4.45 -8.62
CA THR A 67 1.11 5.39 -7.48
C THR A 67 1.43 6.84 -7.88
N ARG A 68 1.51 7.14 -9.19
CA ARG A 68 1.79 8.47 -9.75
C ARG A 68 3.12 9.08 -9.29
N HIS A 69 4.13 8.23 -9.07
CA HIS A 69 5.51 8.66 -8.84
C HIS A 69 6.29 8.67 -10.15
N ALA A 70 7.42 9.39 -10.18
CA ALA A 70 8.36 9.31 -11.30
C ALA A 70 8.79 7.85 -11.53
N LEU A 71 8.87 7.41 -12.78
CA LEU A 71 9.11 6.00 -13.13
C LEU A 71 10.41 5.46 -12.53
N ASN A 72 11.44 6.31 -12.42
CA ASN A 72 12.74 6.00 -11.84
C ASN A 72 12.85 6.24 -10.32
N SER A 73 11.76 6.63 -9.64
CA SER A 73 11.77 6.93 -8.20
C SER A 73 12.00 5.66 -7.37
N THR A 74 12.90 5.74 -6.40
CA THR A 74 13.11 4.69 -5.38
C THR A 74 12.30 4.90 -4.11
N VAL A 75 11.67 6.07 -3.95
CA VAL A 75 10.93 6.47 -2.75
C VAL A 75 9.87 5.45 -2.40
N VAL A 76 9.08 5.03 -3.39
CA VAL A 76 7.96 4.14 -3.15
C VAL A 76 8.42 2.79 -2.60
N PHE A 77 9.49 2.26 -3.20
CA PHE A 77 10.12 1.02 -2.80
C PHE A 77 10.73 1.12 -1.40
N ILE A 78 11.53 2.16 -1.12
CA ILE A 78 12.24 2.31 0.15
C ILE A 78 11.26 2.51 1.32
N TYR A 79 10.29 3.42 1.16
CA TYR A 79 9.44 3.83 2.27
C TYR A 79 8.24 2.91 2.48
N TYR A 80 7.61 2.39 1.42
CA TYR A 80 6.36 1.66 1.55
C TYR A 80 6.47 0.14 1.42
N ASN A 81 7.44 -0.37 0.65
CA ASN A 81 7.61 -1.81 0.51
C ASN A 81 8.16 -2.39 1.82
N ARG A 82 7.40 -3.31 2.41
CA ARG A 82 7.78 -4.09 3.60
C ARG A 82 7.72 -5.55 3.20
N PRO A 83 8.64 -6.03 2.34
CA PRO A 83 8.65 -7.43 1.98
C PRO A 83 8.79 -8.19 3.29
N ILE A 84 7.74 -8.91 3.69
CA ILE A 84 7.81 -9.88 4.79
C ILE A 84 9.05 -10.68 4.45
N GLY A 85 10.08 -10.55 5.29
CA GLY A 85 11.41 -11.05 4.99
C GLY A 85 11.22 -12.42 4.39
N ARG A 86 11.61 -12.58 3.11
CA ARG A 86 11.54 -13.89 2.46
C ARG A 86 12.09 -14.83 3.51
N ASN A 87 11.28 -15.79 3.97
CA ASN A 87 11.74 -16.72 4.99
C ASN A 87 13.11 -17.18 4.49
N LEU A 88 14.19 -16.78 5.18
CA LEU A 88 15.53 -16.90 4.61
C LEU A 88 15.79 -18.38 4.26
N ASN A 89 15.16 -19.30 5.00
CA ASN A 89 15.09 -20.71 4.65
C ASN A 89 14.50 -20.98 3.27
N LYS A 90 13.37 -20.38 2.87
CA LYS A 90 12.80 -20.58 1.52
C LYS A 90 13.76 -20.13 0.42
N VAL A 91 14.49 -19.05 0.64
CA VAL A 91 15.49 -18.57 -0.33
C VAL A 91 16.70 -19.49 -0.38
N LEU A 92 17.20 -19.91 0.78
CA LEU A 92 18.34 -20.83 0.90
C LEU A 92 18.03 -22.19 0.28
N ILE A 93 16.83 -22.74 0.51
CA ILE A 93 16.37 -24.00 -0.08
C ILE A 93 16.36 -23.89 -1.62
N GLN A 94 15.78 -22.82 -2.18
CA GLN A 94 15.74 -22.61 -3.64
C GLN A 94 17.11 -22.37 -4.27
N ILE A 95 18.09 -21.86 -3.52
CA ILE A 95 19.48 -21.72 -4.00
C ILE A 95 20.13 -23.10 -4.02
N ASN A 96 20.00 -23.87 -2.94
CA ASN A 96 20.56 -25.22 -2.84
C ASN A 96 20.03 -26.16 -3.95
N GLU A 97 18.72 -26.15 -4.21
CA GLU A 97 18.11 -26.97 -5.27
C GLU A 97 18.63 -26.62 -6.68
N ARG A 98 18.97 -25.36 -6.93
CA ARG A 98 19.53 -24.90 -8.22
C ARG A 98 21.00 -25.22 -8.42
N HIS A 99 21.74 -25.51 -7.35
CA HIS A 99 23.16 -25.90 -7.41
C HIS A 99 23.37 -27.42 -7.43
N GLN A 100 22.30 -28.22 -7.34
CA GLN A 100 22.35 -29.68 -7.39
C GLN A 100 21.93 -30.27 -8.74
N THR A 101 21.63 -29.43 -9.73
CA THR A 101 21.44 -29.77 -11.16
C THR A 101 22.59 -29.24 -11.98
#